data_AF-A0A4R8AZ05-F1
#
_entry.id   AF-A0A4R8AZ05-F1
#
_cell.length_a   1.000
_cell.length_b   1.000
_cell.length_c   1.000
_cell.angle_alpha   90.00
_cell.angle_beta   90.00
_cell.angle_gamma   90.00
#
_symmetry.space_group_name_H-M   'P 1'
#
loop_
_entity.id
_entity.type
_entity.pdbx_description
1 polymer ?
#
loop_
_entity_poly.entity_id
_entity_poly.type
_entity_poly.pdbx_seq_one_letter_code
_entity_poly.pdbx_strand_id
1 'polypeptide(L)'
;MNIIQLFSLLDLKTNQILEFGPEDYIRIEKKINFEKKINPEIDSNTGENLIIALKEYKEEFLFVISNRVFFNFFTQNNSQKNHFSNYDVTVPDEKIKEFIALFLADDLISFFSFKLSKHWYHYLEELNLLLDLKRYFSEEIIYKMGLLVFSKLDFAVSQLAVSNTNEFSNINYIKYDPFYHLLSHFATIELDRKVVILLDLVSKYYKKGTNIIFFRSVVISMASYNAYIENLRKIFIESREILMKPKERDETEKMHLIVKIILVIFFLLIVFSKLRCS
;
A
#
# COMPACT_ATOMS: atom_id res chain seq x y z
N MET A 1 -19.66 -7.18 4.24
CA MET A 1 -18.70 -8.11 4.86
C MET A 1 -18.18 -9.03 3.77
N ASN A 2 -16.91 -9.45 3.80
CA ASN A 2 -16.37 -10.36 2.76
C ASN A 2 -16.40 -11.84 3.18
N ILE A 3 -16.08 -12.76 2.26
CA ILE A 3 -16.13 -14.21 2.51
C ILE A 3 -15.14 -14.68 3.58
N ILE A 4 -14.00 -14.00 3.76
CA ILE A 4 -13.00 -14.33 4.79
C ILE A 4 -13.51 -13.93 6.18
N GLN A 5 -14.11 -12.74 6.28
CA GLN A 5 -14.79 -12.27 7.49
C GLN A 5 -15.95 -13.21 7.85
N LEU A 6 -16.78 -13.58 6.88
CA LEU A 6 -17.89 -14.50 7.11
C LEU A 6 -17.39 -15.86 7.62
N PHE A 7 -16.36 -16.43 6.99
CA PHE A 7 -15.78 -17.69 7.45
C PHE A 7 -15.28 -17.61 8.89
N SER A 8 -14.58 -16.53 9.24
CA SER A 8 -14.09 -16.29 10.60
C SER A 8 -15.24 -16.08 11.59
N LEU A 9 -16.31 -15.38 11.20
CA LEU A 9 -17.50 -15.14 12.03
C LEU A 9 -18.23 -16.46 12.33
N LEU A 10 -18.29 -17.35 11.34
CA LEU A 10 -18.91 -18.66 11.48
C LEU A 10 -18.07 -19.65 12.29
N ASP A 11 -16.88 -19.27 12.79
CA ASP A 11 -16.00 -20.14 13.60
C ASP A 11 -15.80 -21.52 12.96
N LEU A 12 -15.59 -21.54 11.64
CA LEU A 12 -15.36 -22.76 10.89
C LEU A 12 -13.90 -23.20 11.02
N LYS A 13 -13.69 -24.51 11.10
CA LYS A 13 -12.37 -25.08 11.30
C LYS A 13 -11.55 -25.06 10.02
N THR A 14 -10.50 -24.24 10.00
CA THR A 14 -9.55 -24.11 8.89
C THR A 14 -8.93 -25.45 8.46
N ASN A 15 -8.61 -26.34 9.41
CA ASN A 15 -7.99 -27.63 9.13
C ASN A 15 -8.91 -28.65 8.44
N GLN A 16 -10.21 -28.37 8.32
CA GLN A 16 -11.20 -29.29 7.72
C GLN A 16 -11.66 -28.85 6.32
N ILE A 17 -11.19 -27.71 5.82
CA ILE A 17 -11.69 -27.12 4.56
C ILE A 17 -11.55 -28.07 3.38
N LEU A 18 -10.42 -28.77 3.28
CA LEU A 18 -10.18 -29.71 2.20
C LEU A 18 -11.13 -30.93 2.28
N GLU A 19 -11.54 -31.31 3.49
CA GLU A 19 -12.32 -32.50 3.80
C GLU A 19 -13.83 -32.29 3.71
N PHE A 20 -14.31 -31.04 3.61
CA PHE A 20 -15.75 -30.76 3.60
C PHE A 20 -16.48 -31.53 2.50
N GLY A 21 -17.54 -32.24 2.91
CA GLY A 21 -18.43 -32.99 2.04
C GLY A 21 -19.78 -32.29 1.82
N PRO A 22 -20.69 -32.91 1.05
CA PRO A 22 -22.02 -32.38 0.77
C PRO A 22 -22.82 -31.98 2.02
N GLU A 23 -22.77 -32.80 3.07
CA GLU A 23 -23.47 -32.55 4.34
C GLU A 23 -22.90 -31.36 5.11
N ASP A 24 -21.58 -31.13 5.03
CA ASP A 24 -20.93 -29.99 5.68
C ASP A 24 -21.37 -28.68 5.03
N TYR A 25 -21.46 -28.64 3.69
CA TYR A 25 -21.96 -27.46 3.00
C TYR A 25 -23.41 -27.13 3.36
N ILE A 26 -24.28 -28.14 3.47
CA ILE A 26 -25.66 -27.94 3.92
C ILE A 26 -25.70 -27.36 5.33
N ARG A 27 -24.82 -27.81 6.23
CA ARG A 27 -24.71 -27.28 7.60
C ARG A 27 -24.20 -25.84 7.60
N ILE A 28 -23.19 -25.53 6.78
CA ILE A 28 -22.62 -24.18 6.64
C ILE A 28 -23.67 -23.23 6.05
N GLU A 29 -24.38 -23.62 5.00
CA GLU A 29 -25.49 -22.85 4.41
C GLU A 29 -26.58 -22.54 5.45
N LYS A 30 -26.95 -23.52 6.28
CA LYS A 30 -27.90 -23.31 7.39
C LYS A 30 -27.34 -22.31 8.42
N LYS A 31 -26.05 -22.39 8.75
CA LYS A 31 -25.40 -21.46 9.69
C LYS A 31 -25.36 -20.04 9.14
N ILE A 32 -25.01 -19.87 7.87
CA ILE A 32 -25.05 -18.57 7.15
C ILE A 32 -26.47 -17.98 7.20
N ASN A 33 -27.49 -18.77 6.87
CA ASN A 33 -28.88 -18.31 6.88
C ASN A 33 -29.38 -17.92 8.27
N PHE A 34 -28.87 -18.56 9.33
CA PHE A 34 -29.15 -18.17 10.70
C PHE A 34 -28.46 -16.84 11.04
N GLU A 35 -27.17 -16.71 10.78
CA GLU A 35 -26.41 -15.48 11.06
C GLU A 35 -26.94 -14.28 10.28
N LYS A 36 -27.34 -14.47 9.01
CA LYS A 36 -27.93 -13.42 8.16
C LYS A 36 -29.20 -12.80 8.75
N LYS A 37 -29.96 -13.53 9.58
CA LYS A 37 -31.16 -13.00 10.25
C LYS A 37 -30.80 -12.02 11.38
N ILE A 38 -29.59 -12.13 11.93
CA ILE A 38 -29.15 -11.38 13.12
C ILE A 38 -28.16 -10.30 12.72
N ASN A 39 -27.37 -10.53 11.67
CA ASN A 39 -26.37 -9.60 11.16
C ASN A 39 -26.75 -9.11 9.74
N PRO A 40 -27.17 -7.85 9.57
CA PRO A 40 -27.56 -7.30 8.28
C PRO A 40 -26.36 -7.04 7.34
N GLU A 41 -25.11 -7.13 7.82
CA GLU A 41 -23.91 -6.96 6.99
C GLU A 41 -23.61 -8.18 6.10
N ILE A 42 -24.32 -9.30 6.33
CA ILE A 42 -24.25 -10.51 5.51
C ILE A 42 -25.24 -10.38 4.36
N ASP A 43 -24.79 -9.89 3.21
CA ASP A 43 -25.62 -9.92 2.01
C ASP A 43 -25.76 -11.35 1.44
N SER A 44 -26.73 -11.55 0.53
CA SER A 44 -26.95 -12.87 -0.07
C SER A 44 -25.75 -13.39 -0.83
N ASN A 45 -25.08 -12.50 -1.54
CA ASN A 45 -23.97 -12.84 -2.42
C ASN A 45 -22.77 -13.33 -1.61
N THR A 46 -22.50 -12.74 -0.46
CA THR A 46 -21.37 -13.12 0.42
C THR A 46 -21.54 -14.56 0.92
N GLY A 47 -22.76 -14.93 1.32
CA GLY A 47 -23.07 -16.29 1.75
C GLY A 47 -22.90 -17.30 0.61
N GLU A 48 -23.48 -17.01 -0.54
CA GLU A 48 -23.38 -17.86 -1.74
C GLU A 48 -21.93 -17.99 -2.22
N ASN A 49 -21.19 -16.89 -2.27
CA ASN A 49 -19.78 -16.84 -2.67
C ASN A 49 -18.89 -17.65 -1.72
N LEU A 50 -19.13 -17.61 -0.40
CA LEU A 50 -18.39 -18.43 0.54
C LEU A 50 -18.61 -19.93 0.26
N ILE A 51 -19.85 -20.32 -0.03
CA ILE A 51 -20.18 -21.71 -0.36
C ILE A 51 -19.52 -22.15 -1.66
N ILE A 52 -19.52 -21.31 -2.69
CA ILE A 52 -18.83 -21.58 -3.96
C ILE A 52 -17.32 -21.72 -3.71
N ALA A 53 -16.72 -20.78 -2.98
CA ALA A 53 -15.30 -20.83 -2.62
C ALA A 53 -14.92 -22.13 -1.88
N LEU A 54 -15.75 -22.58 -0.93
CA LEU A 54 -15.55 -23.83 -0.18
C LEU A 54 -15.84 -25.09 -0.99
N LYS A 55 -16.64 -25.03 -2.06
CA LYS A 55 -16.95 -26.19 -2.92
C LYS A 55 -15.94 -26.35 -4.04
N GLU A 56 -15.58 -25.26 -4.69
CA GLU A 56 -14.87 -25.25 -5.98
C GLU A 56 -13.43 -24.74 -5.88
N TYR A 57 -13.09 -23.95 -4.85
CA TYR A 57 -11.79 -23.27 -4.71
C TYR A 57 -11.16 -23.51 -3.32
N LYS A 58 -11.27 -24.74 -2.81
CA LYS A 58 -10.87 -25.09 -1.43
C LYS A 58 -9.40 -24.80 -1.13
N GLU A 59 -8.52 -25.11 -2.07
CA GLU A 59 -7.08 -24.96 -1.89
C GLU A 59 -6.69 -23.48 -1.89
N GLU A 60 -7.24 -22.70 -2.82
CA GLU A 60 -7.07 -21.26 -2.94
C GLU A 60 -7.63 -20.54 -1.70
N PHE A 61 -8.83 -20.92 -1.26
CA PHE A 61 -9.46 -20.39 -0.06
C PHE A 61 -8.61 -20.68 1.18
N LEU A 62 -8.16 -21.93 1.36
CA LEU A 62 -7.29 -22.34 2.45
C LEU A 62 -5.96 -21.57 2.43
N PHE A 63 -5.36 -21.37 1.25
CA PHE A 63 -4.15 -20.58 1.09
C PHE A 63 -4.34 -19.14 1.60
N VAL A 64 -5.43 -18.47 1.20
CA VAL A 64 -5.71 -17.08 1.58
C VAL A 64 -5.94 -16.93 3.08
N ILE A 65 -6.77 -17.77 3.70
CA ILE A 65 -7.04 -17.67 5.15
C ILE A 65 -5.84 -18.07 6.02
N SER A 66 -4.95 -18.91 5.50
CA SER A 66 -3.74 -19.36 6.22
C SER A 66 -2.61 -18.35 6.10
N ASN A 67 -2.66 -17.47 5.09
CA ASN A 67 -1.73 -16.36 4.96
C ASN A 67 -2.13 -15.23 5.92
N ARG A 68 -1.28 -14.98 6.93
CA ARG A 68 -1.52 -13.94 7.94
C ARG A 68 -1.79 -12.55 7.36
N VAL A 69 -1.08 -12.15 6.31
CA VAL A 69 -1.22 -10.82 5.72
C VAL A 69 -2.60 -10.70 5.08
N PHE A 70 -3.00 -11.68 4.27
CA PHE A 70 -4.36 -11.71 3.68
C PHE A 70 -5.43 -11.78 4.74
N PHE A 71 -5.34 -12.72 5.67
CA PHE A 71 -6.33 -12.89 6.72
C PHE A 71 -6.52 -11.60 7.53
N ASN A 72 -5.44 -11.00 8.03
CA ASN A 72 -5.52 -9.77 8.81
C ASN A 72 -6.05 -8.60 7.98
N PHE A 73 -5.66 -8.52 6.71
CA PHE A 73 -6.13 -7.47 5.80
C PHE A 73 -7.65 -7.58 5.55
N PHE A 74 -8.14 -8.76 5.19
CA PHE A 74 -9.56 -8.98 4.88
C PHE A 74 -10.45 -9.04 6.11
N THR A 75 -9.96 -9.55 7.24
CA THR A 75 -10.74 -9.52 8.50
C THR A 75 -10.72 -8.15 9.18
N GLN A 76 -9.82 -7.26 8.76
CA GLN A 76 -9.53 -5.98 9.42
C GLN A 76 -9.09 -6.14 10.89
N ASN A 77 -8.57 -7.32 11.25
CA ASN A 77 -8.11 -7.66 12.58
C ASN A 77 -6.60 -7.87 12.61
N ASN A 78 -5.98 -7.77 13.79
CA ASN A 78 -4.55 -8.01 13.98
C ASN A 78 -4.32 -9.32 14.74
N SER A 79 -4.69 -10.45 14.13
CA SER A 79 -4.46 -11.76 14.73
C SER A 79 -2.96 -12.07 14.81
N GLN A 80 -2.54 -12.59 15.96
CA GLN A 80 -1.13 -12.95 16.22
C GLN A 80 -0.71 -14.21 15.47
N LYS A 81 0.61 -14.38 15.25
CA LYS A 81 1.23 -15.50 14.51
C LYS A 81 0.76 -16.89 14.97
N ASN A 82 0.45 -17.05 16.25
CA ASN A 82 0.12 -18.36 16.83
C ASN A 82 -1.20 -18.96 16.32
N HIS A 83 -2.03 -18.18 15.60
CA HIS A 83 -3.27 -18.66 14.97
C HIS A 83 -3.10 -19.21 13.55
N PHE A 84 -1.91 -19.05 12.95
CA PHE A 84 -1.65 -19.47 11.58
C PHE A 84 -0.74 -20.69 11.59
N SER A 85 -1.30 -21.86 11.28
CA SER A 85 -0.52 -23.05 10.97
C SER A 85 0.06 -22.93 9.56
N ASN A 86 1.31 -23.34 9.39
CA ASN A 86 1.93 -23.52 8.07
C ASN A 86 1.25 -24.70 7.38
N TYR A 87 0.10 -24.46 6.74
CA TYR A 87 -0.43 -25.42 5.79
C TYR A 87 0.44 -25.31 4.54
N ASP A 88 1.20 -26.36 4.22
CA ASP A 88 2.00 -26.46 3.00
C ASP A 88 1.09 -26.69 1.77
N VAL A 89 0.13 -25.79 1.54
CA VAL A 89 -0.71 -25.82 0.35
C VAL A 89 0.07 -25.14 -0.77
N THR A 90 0.55 -25.94 -1.73
CA THR A 90 1.24 -25.44 -2.91
C THR A 90 0.21 -25.16 -4.00
N VAL A 91 -0.34 -23.94 -4.02
CA VAL A 91 -1.28 -23.48 -5.05
C VAL A 91 -0.54 -22.62 -6.08
N PRO A 92 -0.72 -22.84 -7.39
CA PRO A 92 -0.13 -21.97 -8.41
C PRO A 92 -0.57 -20.52 -8.26
N ASP A 93 0.35 -19.57 -8.41
CA ASP A 93 0.09 -18.13 -8.26
C ASP A 93 -1.10 -17.65 -9.14
N GLU A 94 -1.24 -18.18 -10.36
CA GLU A 94 -2.34 -17.83 -11.27
C GLU A 94 -3.72 -18.23 -10.72
N LYS A 95 -3.84 -19.37 -10.05
CA LYS A 95 -5.11 -19.78 -9.42
C LYS A 95 -5.47 -18.87 -8.25
N ILE A 96 -4.47 -18.45 -7.46
CA ILE A 96 -4.69 -17.49 -6.38
C ILE A 96 -5.12 -16.12 -6.94
N LYS A 97 -4.53 -15.67 -8.05
CA LYS A 97 -4.96 -14.43 -8.73
C LYS A 97 -6.41 -14.51 -9.16
N GLU A 98 -6.80 -15.61 -9.81
CA GLU A 98 -8.17 -15.85 -10.25
C GLU A 98 -9.14 -15.86 -9.07
N PHE A 99 -8.81 -16.59 -8.01
CA PHE A 99 -9.61 -16.63 -6.78
C PHE A 99 -9.79 -15.23 -6.16
N ILE A 100 -8.71 -14.46 -6.01
CA ILE A 100 -8.78 -13.10 -5.47
C ILE A 100 -9.62 -12.21 -6.39
N ALA A 101 -9.45 -12.33 -7.71
CA ALA A 101 -10.22 -11.56 -8.68
C ALA A 101 -11.73 -11.86 -8.59
N LEU A 102 -12.10 -13.13 -8.46
CA LEU A 102 -13.50 -13.58 -8.40
C LEU A 102 -14.19 -13.19 -7.09
N PHE A 103 -13.53 -13.36 -5.96
CA PHE A 103 -14.21 -13.30 -4.65
C PHE A 103 -13.85 -12.10 -3.79
N LEU A 104 -12.71 -11.45 -4.04
CA LEU A 104 -12.11 -10.52 -3.08
C LEU A 104 -11.66 -9.19 -3.70
N ALA A 105 -11.74 -9.01 -5.02
CA ALA A 105 -11.20 -7.84 -5.72
C ALA A 105 -11.78 -6.52 -5.21
N ASP A 106 -13.11 -6.44 -5.09
CA ASP A 106 -13.80 -5.21 -4.68
C ASP A 106 -13.47 -4.84 -3.23
N ASP A 107 -13.51 -5.82 -2.32
CA ASP A 107 -13.13 -5.63 -0.91
C ASP A 107 -11.65 -5.26 -0.77
N LEU A 108 -10.78 -5.90 -1.56
CA LEU A 108 -9.35 -5.63 -1.57
C LEU A 108 -9.08 -4.17 -1.94
N ILE A 109 -9.66 -3.67 -3.04
CA ILE A 109 -9.51 -2.29 -3.49
C ILE A 109 -10.16 -1.31 -2.50
N SER A 110 -11.36 -1.63 -2.00
CA SER A 110 -12.08 -0.80 -1.03
C SER A 110 -11.29 -0.63 0.27
N PHE A 111 -10.80 -1.73 0.84
CA PHE A 111 -10.02 -1.69 2.08
C PHE A 111 -8.65 -1.04 1.88
N PHE A 112 -8.02 -1.25 0.72
CA PHE A 112 -6.78 -0.58 0.36
C PHE A 112 -6.97 0.94 0.33
N SER A 113 -8.01 1.40 -0.38
CA SER A 113 -8.39 2.82 -0.46
C SER A 113 -8.70 3.41 0.91
N PHE A 114 -9.49 2.69 1.73
CA PHE A 114 -9.81 3.10 3.09
C PHE A 114 -8.57 3.28 3.94
N LYS A 115 -7.67 2.28 4.01
CA LYS A 115 -6.43 2.37 4.79
C LYS A 115 -5.52 3.49 4.30
N LEU A 116 -5.39 3.66 2.98
CA LEU A 116 -4.62 4.76 2.37
C LEU A 116 -5.20 6.15 2.73
N SER A 117 -6.52 6.25 2.94
CA SER A 117 -7.17 7.50 3.33
C SER A 117 -6.81 7.97 4.74
N LYS A 118 -6.41 7.07 5.65
CA LYS A 118 -6.32 7.35 7.09
C LYS A 118 -5.07 8.10 7.56
N HIS A 119 -4.11 8.39 6.68
CA HIS A 119 -2.89 9.18 6.98
C HIS A 119 -2.00 8.65 8.12
N TRP A 120 -2.27 7.44 8.62
CA TRP A 120 -1.61 6.88 9.79
C TRP A 120 -0.49 5.92 9.38
N TYR A 121 0.58 5.92 10.17
CA TYR A 121 1.79 5.15 9.93
C TYR A 121 1.51 3.64 9.79
N HIS A 122 0.79 3.04 10.75
CA HIS A 122 0.53 1.60 10.75
C HIS A 122 -0.27 1.13 9.53
N TYR A 123 -1.21 1.94 9.03
CA TYR A 123 -1.95 1.58 7.83
C TYR A 123 -1.06 1.57 6.59
N LEU A 124 -0.08 2.48 6.49
CA LEU A 124 0.90 2.44 5.39
C LEU A 124 1.80 1.20 5.49
N GLU A 125 2.21 0.79 6.70
CA GLU A 125 2.96 -0.45 6.89
C GLU A 125 2.16 -1.68 6.47
N GLU A 126 0.90 -1.77 6.88
CA GLU A 126 0.01 -2.87 6.49
C GLU A 126 -0.15 -2.96 4.96
N LEU A 127 -0.25 -1.81 4.27
CA LEU A 127 -0.33 -1.78 2.81
C LEU A 127 0.97 -2.22 2.15
N ASN A 128 2.14 -1.89 2.70
CA ASN A 128 3.42 -2.42 2.21
C ASN A 128 3.47 -3.95 2.33
N LEU A 129 3.10 -4.50 3.50
CA LEU A 129 3.07 -5.95 3.71
C LEU A 129 2.13 -6.65 2.72
N LEU A 130 0.98 -6.03 2.41
CA LEU A 130 0.07 -6.54 1.39
C LEU A 130 0.71 -6.51 -0.01
N LEU A 131 1.42 -5.45 -0.38
CA LEU A 131 2.05 -5.32 -1.69
C LEU A 131 3.31 -6.16 -1.86
N ASP A 132 3.90 -6.68 -0.78
CA ASP A 132 4.89 -7.77 -0.88
C ASP A 132 4.27 -9.05 -1.47
N LEU A 133 2.95 -9.20 -1.32
CA LEU A 133 2.16 -10.29 -1.91
C LEU A 133 1.60 -9.94 -3.32
N LYS A 134 2.07 -8.86 -3.95
CA LYS A 134 1.52 -8.37 -5.24
C LYS A 134 1.51 -9.41 -6.37
N ARG A 135 2.38 -10.44 -6.30
CA ARG A 135 2.41 -11.53 -7.28
C ARG A 135 1.09 -12.31 -7.35
N TYR A 136 0.27 -12.24 -6.32
CA TYR A 136 -1.04 -12.89 -6.23
C TYR A 136 -2.19 -12.00 -6.70
N PHE A 137 -1.93 -10.80 -7.22
CA PHE A 137 -2.97 -9.91 -7.73
C PHE A 137 -2.98 -9.91 -9.26
N SER A 138 -4.19 -9.75 -9.82
CA SER A 138 -4.34 -9.51 -11.25
C SER A 138 -3.79 -8.13 -11.63
N GLU A 139 -3.42 -7.95 -12.90
CA GLU A 139 -2.90 -6.67 -13.40
C GLU A 139 -3.90 -5.53 -13.19
N GLU A 140 -5.20 -5.80 -13.34
CA GLU A 140 -6.25 -4.81 -13.10
C GLU A 140 -6.26 -4.31 -11.65
N ILE A 141 -6.13 -5.22 -10.67
CA ILE A 141 -6.06 -4.87 -9.24
C ILE A 141 -4.81 -4.03 -8.96
N ILE A 142 -3.65 -4.47 -9.47
CA ILE A 142 -2.38 -3.77 -9.31
C ILE A 142 -2.48 -2.36 -9.90
N TYR A 143 -3.06 -2.23 -11.09
CA TYR A 143 -3.27 -0.93 -11.74
C TYR A 143 -4.17 0.00 -10.91
N LYS A 144 -5.32 -0.48 -10.43
CA LYS A 144 -6.22 0.30 -9.57
C LYS A 144 -5.53 0.75 -8.27
N MET A 145 -4.77 -0.13 -7.61
CA MET A 145 -3.98 0.24 -6.42
C MET A 145 -2.92 1.29 -6.75
N GLY A 146 -2.21 1.13 -7.87
CA GLY A 146 -1.22 2.09 -8.34
C GLY A 146 -1.81 3.48 -8.57
N LEU A 147 -2.99 3.56 -9.19
CA LEU A 147 -3.72 4.82 -9.38
C LEU A 147 -4.09 5.49 -8.05
N LEU A 148 -4.52 4.72 -7.05
CA LEU A 148 -4.87 5.24 -5.72
C LEU A 148 -3.63 5.83 -5.02
N VAL A 149 -2.50 5.11 -5.06
CA VAL A 149 -1.23 5.56 -4.49
C VAL A 149 -0.70 6.80 -5.22
N PHE A 150 -0.72 6.80 -6.55
CA PHE A 150 -0.34 7.97 -7.36
C PHE A 150 -1.20 9.20 -7.02
N SER A 151 -2.52 9.02 -6.95
CA SER A 151 -3.46 10.10 -6.58
C SER A 151 -3.18 10.65 -5.18
N LYS A 152 -2.75 9.80 -4.24
CA LYS A 152 -2.35 10.23 -2.90
C LYS A 152 -1.11 11.14 -2.93
N LEU A 153 -0.09 10.78 -3.72
CA LEU A 153 1.07 11.64 -3.94
C LEU A 153 0.68 12.94 -4.67
N ASP A 154 -0.18 12.85 -5.68
CA ASP A 154 -0.67 14.00 -6.44
C ASP A 154 -1.40 15.02 -5.55
N PHE A 155 -2.22 14.52 -4.62
CA PHE A 155 -2.86 15.35 -3.61
C PHE A 155 -1.82 16.08 -2.74
N ALA A 156 -0.78 15.40 -2.25
CA ALA A 156 0.25 16.06 -1.45
C ALA A 156 1.00 17.16 -2.21
N VAL A 157 1.35 16.89 -3.47
CA VAL A 157 1.99 17.88 -4.35
C VAL A 157 1.08 19.08 -4.56
N SER A 158 -0.21 18.86 -4.85
CA SER A 158 -1.18 19.92 -5.08
C SER A 158 -1.42 20.78 -3.83
N GLN A 159 -1.50 20.15 -2.67
CA GLN A 159 -1.62 20.85 -1.38
C GLN A 159 -0.41 21.76 -1.12
N LEU A 160 0.81 21.26 -1.34
CA LEU A 160 2.03 22.09 -1.16
C LEU A 160 2.21 23.14 -2.26
N ALA A 161 1.69 22.93 -3.47
CA ALA A 161 1.79 23.91 -4.54
C ALA A 161 0.91 25.16 -4.30
N VAL A 162 -0.23 24.98 -3.64
CA VAL A 162 -1.25 26.03 -3.45
C VAL A 162 -1.28 26.57 -2.02
N SER A 163 -0.73 25.83 -1.04
CA SER A 163 -0.84 26.22 0.37
C SER A 163 -0.08 27.52 0.69
N ASN A 164 -0.83 28.53 1.11
CA ASN A 164 -0.29 29.74 1.72
C ASN A 164 -0.31 29.66 3.26
N THR A 165 -0.74 28.52 3.82
CA THR A 165 -0.89 28.32 5.27
C THR A 165 0.20 27.38 5.81
N ASN A 166 0.40 27.40 7.12
CA ASN A 166 1.33 26.51 7.81
C ASN A 166 0.65 25.21 8.27
N GLU A 167 -0.52 24.85 7.73
CA GLU A 167 -1.27 23.66 8.12
C GLU A 167 -1.04 22.52 7.13
N PHE A 168 -0.43 21.42 7.61
CA PHE A 168 -0.06 20.25 6.81
C PHE A 168 -0.64 18.94 7.35
N SER A 169 -1.69 19.03 8.18
CA SER A 169 -2.39 17.89 8.80
C SER A 169 -2.88 16.88 7.76
N ASN A 170 -3.45 17.37 6.66
CA ASN A 170 -4.02 16.57 5.56
C ASN A 170 -2.97 15.84 4.72
N ILE A 171 -1.69 16.19 4.84
CA ILE A 171 -0.58 15.56 4.13
C ILE A 171 0.45 14.98 5.08
N ASN A 172 0.11 14.84 6.36
CA ASN A 172 1.06 14.44 7.40
C ASN A 172 1.73 13.08 7.13
N TYR A 173 1.12 12.24 6.29
CA TYR A 173 1.66 10.94 5.89
C TYR A 173 2.96 11.03 5.07
N ILE A 174 3.25 12.15 4.40
CA ILE A 174 4.48 12.29 3.58
C ILE A 174 5.77 12.38 4.40
N LYS A 175 5.66 12.46 5.74
CA LYS A 175 6.81 12.45 6.65
C LYS A 175 7.20 11.04 7.13
N TYR A 176 6.54 10.01 6.61
CA TYR A 176 6.73 8.63 7.04
C TYR A 176 7.38 7.80 5.93
N ASP A 177 8.49 7.11 6.25
CA ASP A 177 9.19 6.19 5.35
C ASP A 177 8.27 5.15 4.68
N PRO A 178 7.29 4.53 5.38
CA PRO A 178 6.35 3.60 4.74
C PRO A 178 5.58 4.17 3.55
N PHE A 179 5.34 5.49 3.48
CA PHE A 179 4.69 6.09 2.31
C PHE A 179 5.58 5.98 1.06
N TYR A 180 6.89 6.17 1.22
CA TYR A 180 7.85 6.08 0.12
C TYR A 180 8.16 4.63 -0.27
N HIS A 181 8.17 3.71 0.71
CA HIS A 181 8.16 2.28 0.40
C HIS A 181 6.92 1.90 -0.41
N LEU A 182 5.74 2.41 -0.05
CA LEU A 182 4.50 2.13 -0.76
C LEU A 182 4.56 2.59 -2.23
N LEU A 183 5.07 3.81 -2.45
CA LEU A 183 5.30 4.34 -3.81
C LEU A 183 6.25 3.46 -4.62
N SER A 184 7.24 2.84 -3.97
CA SER A 184 8.26 2.02 -4.63
C SER A 184 7.69 0.75 -5.27
N HIS A 185 6.56 0.23 -4.77
CA HIS A 185 5.89 -0.92 -5.39
C HIS A 185 5.36 -0.62 -6.79
N PHE A 186 5.13 0.66 -7.11
CA PHE A 186 4.56 1.16 -8.35
C PHE A 186 5.51 2.16 -9.06
N ALA A 187 6.82 2.04 -8.85
CA ALA A 187 7.79 2.97 -9.42
C ALA A 187 7.71 3.00 -10.95
N THR A 188 7.47 4.19 -11.50
CA THR A 188 7.48 4.50 -12.93
C THR A 188 8.19 5.83 -13.15
N ILE A 189 8.50 6.16 -14.41
CA ILE A 189 9.10 7.45 -14.77
C ILE A 189 8.19 8.62 -14.35
N GLU A 190 6.87 8.46 -14.49
CA GLU A 190 5.88 9.46 -14.12
C GLU A 190 5.83 9.66 -12.60
N LEU A 191 5.87 8.56 -11.83
CA LEU A 191 5.89 8.62 -10.37
C LEU A 191 7.18 9.26 -9.87
N ASP A 192 8.33 8.88 -10.42
CA ASP A 192 9.64 9.47 -10.14
C ASP A 192 9.62 11.00 -10.33
N ARG A 193 9.10 11.47 -11.47
CA ARG A 193 8.95 12.92 -11.74
C ARG A 193 8.10 13.59 -10.66
N LYS A 194 7.02 12.94 -10.22
CA LYS A 194 6.12 13.49 -9.21
C LYS A 194 6.77 13.56 -7.84
N VAL A 195 7.54 12.55 -7.43
CA VAL A 195 8.32 12.56 -6.18
C VAL A 195 9.37 13.67 -6.21
N VAL A 196 9.99 13.94 -7.37
CA VAL A 196 10.95 15.05 -7.47
C VAL A 196 10.27 16.42 -7.37
N ILE A 197 9.09 16.59 -7.98
CA ILE A 197 8.28 17.81 -7.77
C ILE A 197 7.97 17.99 -6.28
N LEU A 198 7.62 16.91 -5.58
CA LEU A 198 7.39 16.96 -4.14
C LEU A 198 8.66 17.41 -3.39
N LEU A 199 9.83 16.88 -3.72
CA LEU A 199 11.10 17.27 -3.11
C LEU A 199 11.41 18.76 -3.30
N ASP A 200 11.19 19.32 -4.49
CA ASP A 200 11.39 20.74 -4.78
C ASP A 200 10.47 21.63 -3.90
N LEU A 201 9.19 21.27 -3.80
CA LEU A 201 8.23 21.97 -2.94
C LEU A 201 8.63 21.89 -1.47
N VAL A 202 8.94 20.70 -0.96
CA VAL A 202 9.40 20.47 0.41
C VAL A 202 10.65 21.29 0.71
N SER A 203 11.62 21.32 -0.21
CA SER A 203 12.84 22.10 -0.08
C SER A 203 12.58 23.61 -0.02
N LYS A 204 11.61 24.12 -0.78
CA LYS A 204 11.18 25.53 -0.73
C LYS A 204 10.60 25.89 0.64
N TYR A 205 9.73 25.05 1.21
CA TYR A 205 9.18 25.30 2.55
C TYR A 205 10.24 25.18 3.65
N TYR A 206 11.14 24.19 3.55
CA TYR A 206 12.26 24.05 4.47
C TYR A 206 13.14 25.31 4.50
N LYS A 207 13.49 25.85 3.32
CA LYS A 207 14.29 27.08 3.18
C LYS A 207 13.61 28.33 3.75
N LYS A 208 12.28 28.41 3.65
CA LYS A 208 11.48 29.50 4.25
C LYS A 208 11.46 29.45 5.78
N GLY A 209 11.94 28.36 6.40
CA GLY A 209 11.90 28.18 7.85
C GLY A 209 10.52 27.80 8.40
N THR A 210 9.55 27.51 7.52
CA THR A 210 8.21 27.08 7.91
C THR A 210 8.23 25.62 8.31
N ASN A 211 7.71 25.25 9.49
CA ASN A 211 7.55 23.85 9.94
C ASN A 211 8.79 22.98 9.68
N ILE A 212 9.99 23.51 10.01
CA ILE A 212 11.29 22.91 9.67
C ILE A 212 11.38 21.44 10.08
N ILE A 213 10.87 21.09 11.27
CA ILE A 213 10.90 19.71 11.79
C ILE A 213 10.12 18.77 10.86
N PHE A 214 8.92 19.18 10.45
CA PHE A 214 8.10 18.40 9.53
C PHE A 214 8.82 18.18 8.20
N PHE A 215 9.23 19.25 7.53
CA PHE A 215 9.88 19.12 6.21
C PHE A 215 11.25 18.43 6.28
N ARG A 216 11.97 18.54 7.40
CA ARG A 216 13.16 17.72 7.65
C ARG A 216 12.82 16.24 7.65
N SER A 217 11.79 15.83 8.38
CA SER A 217 11.32 14.44 8.39
C SER A 217 10.91 13.97 7.00
N VAL A 218 10.24 14.82 6.21
CA VAL A 218 9.85 14.50 4.82
C VAL A 218 11.07 14.19 3.96
N VAL A 219 12.09 15.05 3.94
CA VAL A 219 13.30 14.81 3.12
C VAL A 219 14.05 13.56 3.58
N ILE A 220 14.13 13.32 4.90
CA ILE A 220 14.76 12.10 5.42
C ILE A 220 14.00 10.86 4.94
N SER A 221 12.67 10.91 4.98
CA SER A 221 11.81 9.78 4.60
C SER A 221 11.85 9.46 3.11
N MET A 222 12.05 10.48 2.27
CA MET A 222 12.17 10.31 0.82
C MET A 222 13.32 9.35 0.41
N ALA A 223 14.35 9.18 1.26
CA ALA A 223 15.43 8.24 1.02
C ALA A 223 14.97 6.77 0.97
N SER A 224 13.78 6.46 1.50
CA SER A 224 13.16 5.15 1.45
C SER A 224 12.47 4.83 0.12
N TYR A 225 12.38 5.81 -0.79
CA TYR A 225 11.85 5.61 -2.14
C TYR A 225 12.87 4.90 -3.04
N ASN A 226 12.47 3.75 -3.60
CA ASN A 226 13.22 3.04 -4.62
C ASN A 226 12.69 3.48 -6.01
N ALA A 227 13.36 4.50 -6.57
CA ALA A 227 13.01 5.08 -7.85
C ALA A 227 13.21 4.12 -9.03
N TYR A 228 12.46 4.34 -10.11
CA TYR A 228 12.65 3.64 -11.37
C TYR A 228 13.95 4.10 -12.06
N ILE A 229 14.25 5.40 -12.00
CA ILE A 229 15.48 6.02 -12.49
C ILE A 229 16.58 5.80 -11.45
N GLU A 230 17.57 4.98 -11.83
CA GLU A 230 18.65 4.48 -10.95
C GLU A 230 19.40 5.58 -10.17
N ASN A 231 19.59 6.75 -10.76
CA ASN A 231 20.31 7.87 -10.12
C ASN A 231 19.46 8.66 -9.11
N LEU A 232 18.13 8.59 -9.17
CA LEU A 232 17.27 9.35 -8.24
C LEU A 232 17.40 8.85 -6.81
N ARG A 233 17.58 7.54 -6.63
CA ARG A 233 17.78 6.96 -5.30
C ARG A 233 19.02 7.54 -4.61
N LYS A 234 20.13 7.70 -5.34
CA LYS A 234 21.37 8.30 -4.80
C LYS A 234 21.12 9.72 -4.32
N ILE A 235 20.38 10.52 -5.10
CA ILE A 235 20.01 11.89 -4.76
C ILE A 235 19.22 11.97 -3.45
N PHE A 236 18.23 11.09 -3.24
CA PHE A 236 17.45 11.08 -2.01
C PHE A 236 18.30 10.67 -0.79
N ILE A 237 19.19 9.69 -0.95
CA ILE A 237 20.13 9.27 0.10
C ILE A 237 21.08 10.42 0.47
N GLU A 238 21.72 11.05 -0.51
CA GLU A 238 22.63 12.20 -0.28
C GLU A 238 21.91 13.36 0.42
N SER A 239 20.66 13.64 0.01
CA SER A 239 19.83 14.69 0.63
C SER A 239 19.54 14.40 2.11
N ARG A 240 19.28 13.13 2.46
CA ARG A 240 19.14 12.69 3.85
C ARG A 240 20.44 12.86 4.63
N GLU A 241 21.57 12.44 4.06
CA GLU A 241 22.88 12.51 4.72
C GLU A 241 23.25 13.96 5.07
N ILE A 242 23.03 14.90 4.15
CA ILE A 242 23.25 16.34 4.39
C ILE A 242 22.42 16.83 5.58
N LEU A 243 21.17 16.41 5.68
CA LEU A 243 20.26 16.81 6.76
C LEU A 243 20.52 16.13 8.10
N MET A 244 21.22 14.99 8.10
CA MET A 244 21.59 14.26 9.31
C MET A 244 22.94 14.70 9.88
N LYS A 245 23.77 15.42 9.12
CA LYS A 245 25.03 15.97 9.61
C LYS A 245 24.79 16.94 10.78
N PRO A 246 25.63 16.90 11.84
CA PRO A 246 25.55 17.87 12.92
C PRO A 246 25.82 19.28 12.38
N LYS A 247 25.01 20.27 12.76
CA LYS A 247 25.19 21.66 12.35
C LYS A 247 26.55 22.20 12.80
N GLU A 248 27.52 22.27 11.90
CA GLU A 248 28.52 23.34 11.96
C GLU A 248 27.87 24.64 11.45
N ARG A 249 28.19 25.77 12.08
CA ARG A 249 27.36 27.00 12.09
C ARG A 249 27.18 27.75 10.74
N ASP A 250 27.60 27.21 9.59
CA ASP A 250 27.68 27.95 8.31
C ASP A 250 26.90 27.33 7.11
N GLU A 251 26.03 26.34 7.31
CA GLU A 251 25.59 25.46 6.21
C GLU A 251 24.37 25.91 5.36
N THR A 252 23.75 27.05 5.64
CA THR A 252 22.57 27.51 4.89
C THR A 252 22.88 27.76 3.40
N GLU A 253 24.10 28.18 3.06
CA GLU A 253 24.56 28.37 1.68
C GLU A 253 24.93 27.05 0.96
N LYS A 254 25.57 26.11 1.67
CA LYS A 254 25.94 24.79 1.10
C LYS A 254 24.71 23.99 0.70
N MET A 255 23.66 24.05 1.52
CA MET A 255 22.38 23.38 1.24
C MET A 255 21.67 23.97 0.02
N HIS A 256 21.80 25.29 -0.19
CA HIS A 256 21.28 25.97 -1.38
C HIS A 256 21.99 25.56 -2.66
N LEU A 257 23.31 25.38 -2.60
CA LEU A 257 24.15 24.99 -3.73
C LEU A 257 23.87 23.54 -4.16
N ILE A 258 23.77 22.61 -3.21
CA ILE A 258 23.58 21.18 -3.50
C ILE A 258 22.18 20.92 -4.08
N VAL A 259 21.11 21.51 -3.52
CA VAL A 259 19.76 21.39 -4.09
C VAL A 259 19.68 22.01 -5.50
N LYS A 260 20.41 23.12 -5.75
CA LYS A 260 20.52 23.70 -7.11
C LYS A 260 21.26 22.76 -8.07
N ILE A 261 22.37 22.17 -7.64
CA ILE A 261 23.16 21.23 -8.47
C ILE A 261 22.34 19.98 -8.79
N ILE A 262 21.61 19.44 -7.81
CA ILE A 262 20.71 18.30 -7.97
C ILE A 262 19.59 18.62 -8.97
N LEU A 263 18.96 19.81 -8.87
CA LEU A 263 17.94 20.26 -9.81
C LEU A 263 18.48 20.44 -11.24
N VAL A 264 19.71 20.96 -11.40
CA VAL A 264 20.34 21.14 -12.72
C VAL A 264 20.70 19.80 -13.36
N ILE A 265 21.27 18.86 -12.61
CA ILE A 265 21.56 17.51 -13.09
C ILE A 265 20.25 16.78 -13.47
N PHE A 266 19.18 17.00 -12.69
CA PHE A 266 17.87 16.43 -12.94
C PHE A 266 17.20 16.99 -14.22
N PHE A 267 17.23 18.30 -14.44
CA PHE A 267 16.74 18.91 -15.68
C PHE A 267 17.52 18.43 -16.90
N LEU A 268 18.84 18.26 -16.78
CA LEU A 268 19.68 17.71 -17.85
C LEU A 268 19.29 16.25 -18.15
N LEU A 269 19.07 15.40 -17.14
CA LEU A 269 18.66 13.99 -17.36
C LEU A 269 17.26 13.85 -17.99
N ILE A 270 16.32 14.76 -17.69
CA ILE A 270 15.00 14.79 -18.35
C ILE A 270 15.11 15.25 -19.80
N VAL A 271 15.92 16.27 -20.09
CA VAL A 271 16.15 16.76 -21.45
C VAL A 271 16.86 15.68 -22.30
N PHE A 272 17.86 15.00 -21.74
CA PHE A 272 18.56 13.91 -22.42
C PHE A 272 17.69 12.66 -22.65
N SER A 273 16.76 12.33 -21.74
CA SER A 273 15.82 11.21 -21.94
C SER A 273 14.74 11.53 -22.98
N LYS A 274 14.31 12.79 -23.12
CA LYS A 274 13.42 13.21 -24.22
C LYS A 274 14.12 13.23 -25.58
N LEU A 275 15.41 13.57 -25.63
CA LEU A 275 16.20 13.58 -26.87
C LEU A 275 16.53 12.18 -27.41
N ARG A 276 16.40 11.13 -26.60
CA ARG A 276 16.66 9.74 -27.00
C ARG A 276 15.42 8.99 -27.51
N CYS A 277 14.23 9.59 -27.36
CA CYS A 277 12.93 9.04 -27.81
C CYS A 277 12.31 9.85 -28.96
N SER A 278 13.09 10.71 -29.62
CA SER A 278 12.79 11.34 -30.92
C SER A 278 13.83 10.93 -31.94
#